data_AF-A0A1Q3IYW1-F1
#
_entry.id   AF-A0A1Q3IYW1-F1
#
_cell.length_a   1.000
_cell.length_b   1.000
_cell.length_c   1.000
_cell.angle_alpha   90.00
_cell.angle_beta   90.00
_cell.angle_gamma   90.00
#
_symmetry.space_group_name_H-M   'P 1'
#
loop_
_entity.id
_entity.type
_entity.pdbx_description
1 polymer ?
#
loop_
_entity_poly.entity_id
_entity_poly.type
_entity_poly.pdbx_seq_one_letter_code
_entity_poly.pdbx_strand_id
1 'polypeptide(L)'
;MEETSHHAAEMWVAAGFLMVIGILLWKRVPALIGKMLDQRAAVISAELEEARRLRTEAAALLKDYQARAANAEAEAQAIVTEAKTEAARFAAESRAALTAQIARREAAARDKIAQAEAAALSEIRGLAADAAVAGAQKLIAARLDEKRASGLIADSIKDLGAKLN
;
A
#
# COMPACT_ATOMS: atom_id res chain seq x y z
N MET A 1 -45.29 0.21 -107.30
CA MET A 1 -46.33 0.59 -106.31
C MET A 1 -45.97 -0.05 -104.97
N GLU A 2 -44.82 0.26 -104.38
CA GLU A 2 -44.39 -0.31 -103.08
C GLU A 2 -43.91 0.75 -102.06
N GLU A 3 -43.36 1.89 -102.50
CA GLU A 3 -42.78 2.90 -101.59
C GLU A 3 -43.79 3.65 -100.69
N THR A 4 -45.07 3.79 -101.07
CA THR A 4 -46.04 4.55 -100.26
C THR A 4 -46.70 3.75 -99.14
N SER A 5 -46.57 2.41 -99.13
CA SER A 5 -47.18 1.55 -98.11
C SER A 5 -46.34 1.42 -96.83
N HIS A 6 -45.02 1.54 -96.93
CA HIS A 6 -44.10 1.47 -95.79
C HIS A 6 -44.27 2.68 -94.86
N HIS A 7 -44.45 3.89 -95.40
CA HIS A 7 -44.63 5.08 -94.58
C HIS A 7 -45.93 5.09 -93.79
N ALA A 8 -47.03 4.53 -94.33
CA ALA A 8 -48.28 4.42 -93.58
C ALA A 8 -48.15 3.43 -92.40
N ALA A 9 -47.49 2.29 -92.60
CA ALA A 9 -47.22 1.33 -91.54
C ALA A 9 -46.28 1.90 -90.46
N GLU A 10 -45.21 2.58 -90.87
CA GLU A 10 -44.29 3.28 -89.98
C GLU A 10 -44.99 4.37 -89.15
N MET A 11 -45.91 5.12 -89.75
CA MET A 11 -46.70 6.14 -89.04
C MET A 11 -47.65 5.54 -88.00
N TRP A 12 -48.32 4.43 -88.30
CA TRP A 12 -49.17 3.74 -87.32
C TRP A 12 -48.36 3.12 -86.18
N VAL A 13 -47.17 2.57 -86.48
CA VAL A 13 -46.23 2.08 -85.46
C VAL A 13 -45.72 3.23 -84.59
N ALA A 14 -45.34 4.37 -85.18
CA ALA A 14 -44.93 5.56 -84.46
C ALA A 14 -46.05 6.13 -83.57
N ALA A 15 -47.28 6.17 -84.08
CA ALA A 15 -48.46 6.58 -83.31
C ALA A 15 -48.74 5.64 -82.12
N GLY A 16 -48.62 4.32 -82.33
CA GLY A 16 -48.73 3.32 -81.26
C GLY A 16 -47.63 3.47 -80.21
N PHE A 17 -46.38 3.67 -80.63
CA PHE A 17 -45.24 3.91 -79.75
C PHE A 17 -45.41 5.18 -78.91
N LEU A 18 -45.84 6.28 -79.53
CA LEU A 18 -46.13 7.53 -78.85
C LEU A 18 -47.30 7.40 -77.88
N MET A 19 -48.33 6.61 -78.22
CA MET A 19 -49.44 6.32 -77.31
C MET A 19 -48.95 5.54 -76.08
N VAL A 20 -48.10 4.52 -76.26
CA VAL A 20 -47.50 3.77 -75.14
C VAL A 20 -46.64 4.67 -74.26
N ILE A 21 -45.76 5.49 -74.86
CA ILE A 21 -44.95 6.46 -74.11
C ILE A 21 -45.85 7.46 -73.36
N GLY A 22 -46.89 7.99 -74.02
CA GLY A 22 -47.85 8.91 -73.42
C GLY A 22 -48.56 8.28 -72.21
N ILE A 23 -48.97 7.01 -72.31
CA ILE A 23 -49.57 6.26 -71.19
C ILE A 23 -48.56 6.04 -70.07
N LEU A 24 -47.30 5.67 -70.37
CA LEU A 24 -46.25 5.47 -69.36
C LEU A 24 -45.91 6.77 -68.61
N LEU A 25 -45.87 7.90 -69.32
CA LEU A 25 -45.68 9.22 -68.73
C LEU A 25 -46.89 9.64 -67.90
N TRP A 26 -48.12 9.42 -68.39
CA TRP A 26 -49.34 9.72 -67.65
C TRP A 26 -49.47 8.87 -66.38
N LYS A 27 -49.11 7.59 -66.44
CA LYS A 27 -49.04 6.68 -65.29
C LYS A 27 -47.80 6.89 -64.41
N ARG A 28 -46.94 7.87 -64.73
CA ARG A 28 -45.75 8.26 -63.96
C ARG A 28 -44.77 7.12 -63.66
N VAL A 29 -44.67 6.15 -64.58
CA VAL A 29 -43.75 5.01 -64.44
C VAL A 29 -42.28 5.47 -64.25
N PRO A 30 -41.76 6.47 -64.99
CA PRO A 30 -40.39 6.95 -64.78
C PRO A 30 -40.16 7.56 -63.38
N ALA A 31 -41.17 8.26 -62.85
CA ALA A 31 -41.08 8.86 -61.51
C ALA A 31 -41.11 7.78 -60.40
N LEU A 32 -41.84 6.67 -60.61
CA LEU A 32 -41.85 5.56 -59.66
C LEU A 32 -40.49 4.86 -59.61
N ILE A 33 -39.86 4.63 -60.76
CA ILE A 33 -38.50 4.07 -60.84
C ILE A 33 -37.50 5.01 -60.17
N GLY A 34 -37.55 6.31 -60.46
CA GLY A 34 -36.71 7.33 -59.81
C GLY A 34 -36.83 7.29 -58.30
N LYS A 35 -38.07 7.28 -57.75
CA LYS A 35 -38.31 7.16 -56.32
C LYS A 35 -37.75 5.89 -55.70
N MET A 36 -37.84 4.74 -56.38
CA MET A 36 -37.26 3.49 -55.86
C MET A 36 -35.74 3.53 -55.83
N LEU A 37 -35.10 4.16 -56.83
CA LEU A 37 -33.65 4.38 -56.85
C LEU A 37 -33.23 5.34 -55.75
N ASP A 38 -33.94 6.46 -55.58
CA ASP A 38 -33.68 7.43 -54.52
C ASP A 38 -33.82 6.82 -53.13
N GLN A 39 -34.85 5.99 -52.92
CA GLN A 39 -35.05 5.28 -51.66
C GLN A 39 -33.90 4.31 -51.38
N ARG A 40 -33.43 3.56 -52.39
CA ARG A 40 -32.27 2.69 -52.25
C ARG A 40 -30.99 3.47 -51.95
N ALA A 41 -30.77 4.58 -52.65
CA ALA A 41 -29.62 5.45 -52.41
C ALA A 41 -29.64 6.01 -50.98
N ALA A 42 -30.80 6.45 -50.50
CA ALA A 42 -30.96 6.95 -49.13
C ALA A 42 -30.67 5.88 -48.07
N VAL A 43 -31.15 4.63 -48.27
CA VAL A 43 -30.85 3.51 -47.37
C VAL A 43 -29.35 3.21 -47.35
N ILE A 44 -28.71 3.10 -48.52
CA ILE A 44 -27.26 2.83 -48.61
C ILE A 44 -26.46 3.96 -47.96
N SER A 45 -26.84 5.22 -48.19
CA SER A 45 -26.18 6.36 -47.54
C SER A 45 -26.34 6.31 -46.03
N ALA A 46 -27.52 5.98 -45.52
CA ALA A 46 -27.75 5.85 -44.08
C ALA A 46 -26.92 4.71 -43.47
N GLU A 47 -26.85 3.55 -44.12
CA GLU A 47 -26.02 2.42 -43.68
C GLU A 47 -24.53 2.75 -43.69
N LEU A 48 -24.05 3.47 -44.72
CA LEU A 48 -22.66 3.91 -44.80
C LEU A 48 -22.30 4.93 -43.72
N GLU A 49 -23.20 5.88 -43.43
CA GLU A 49 -23.00 6.84 -42.34
C GLU A 49 -22.99 6.14 -40.98
N GLU A 50 -23.89 5.19 -40.75
CA GLU A 50 -23.91 4.40 -39.52
C GLU A 50 -22.63 3.56 -39.39
N ALA A 51 -22.17 2.92 -40.47
CA ALA A 51 -20.91 2.18 -40.47
C ALA A 51 -19.69 3.08 -40.17
N ARG A 52 -19.67 4.31 -40.71
CA ARG A 52 -18.64 5.31 -40.41
C ARG A 52 -18.68 5.74 -38.95
N ARG A 53 -19.88 5.98 -38.41
CA ARG A 53 -20.10 6.31 -37.01
C ARG A 53 -19.60 5.21 -36.08
N LEU A 54 -20.03 3.97 -36.31
CA LEU A 54 -19.60 2.80 -35.54
C LEU A 54 -18.09 2.58 -35.60
N ARG A 55 -17.47 2.76 -36.78
CA ARG A 55 -16.01 2.68 -36.92
C ARG A 55 -15.29 3.74 -36.09
N THR A 56 -15.84 4.95 -36.06
CA THR A 56 -15.26 6.08 -35.32
C THR A 56 -15.40 5.88 -33.83
N GLU A 57 -16.56 5.42 -33.37
CA GLU A 57 -16.82 5.06 -31.97
C GLU A 57 -15.91 3.90 -31.52
N ALA A 58 -15.76 2.85 -32.34
CA ALA A 58 -14.87 1.74 -32.04
C ALA A 58 -13.40 2.16 -31.97
N ALA A 59 -12.95 3.04 -32.88
CA ALA A 59 -11.59 3.57 -32.85
C ALA A 59 -11.34 4.45 -31.62
N ALA A 60 -12.31 5.29 -31.25
CA ALA A 60 -12.24 6.11 -30.04
C ALA A 60 -12.19 5.24 -28.78
N LEU A 61 -13.03 4.20 -28.71
CA LEU A 61 -13.07 3.26 -27.60
C LEU A 61 -11.76 2.49 -27.47
N LEU A 62 -11.21 1.98 -28.58
CA LEU A 62 -9.92 1.30 -28.58
C LEU A 62 -8.81 2.20 -28.04
N LYS A 63 -8.77 3.47 -28.45
CA LYS A 63 -7.80 4.45 -27.96
C LYS A 63 -7.96 4.70 -26.45
N ASP A 64 -9.19 4.82 -25.96
CA ASP A 64 -9.47 4.98 -24.52
C ASP A 64 -8.99 3.77 -23.72
N TYR A 65 -9.28 2.55 -24.18
CA TYR A 65 -8.80 1.33 -23.52
C TYR A 65 -7.28 1.20 -23.53
N GLN A 66 -6.62 1.55 -24.64
CA GLN A 66 -5.15 1.56 -24.72
C GLN A 66 -4.55 2.56 -23.72
N ALA A 67 -5.12 3.77 -23.63
CA ALA A 67 -4.68 4.77 -22.67
C ALA A 67 -4.91 4.30 -21.22
N ARG A 68 -6.07 3.70 -20.92
CA ARG A 68 -6.36 3.12 -19.61
C ARG A 68 -5.40 1.99 -19.25
N ALA A 69 -5.08 1.11 -20.19
CA ALA A 69 -4.13 0.02 -19.96
C ALA A 69 -2.73 0.55 -19.65
N ALA A 70 -2.24 1.53 -20.41
CA ALA A 70 -0.95 2.17 -20.16
C ALA A 70 -0.91 2.90 -18.81
N ASN A 71 -1.99 3.62 -18.46
CA ASN A 71 -2.11 4.29 -17.17
C ASN A 71 -2.13 3.28 -16.01
N ALA A 72 -2.88 2.18 -16.14
CA ALA A 72 -2.95 1.13 -15.13
C ALA A 72 -1.59 0.44 -14.92
N GLU A 73 -0.83 0.22 -15.99
CA GLU A 73 0.53 -0.32 -15.89
C GLU A 73 1.47 0.66 -15.16
N ALA A 74 1.42 1.95 -15.50
CA ALA A 74 2.20 2.98 -14.84
C ALA A 74 1.83 3.13 -13.35
N GLU A 75 0.54 3.09 -13.02
CA GLU A 75 0.03 3.14 -11.65
C GLU A 75 0.48 1.91 -10.85
N ALA A 76 0.40 0.71 -11.43
CA ALA A 76 0.89 -0.50 -10.79
C ALA A 76 2.41 -0.43 -10.50
N GLN A 77 3.20 0.07 -11.45
CA GLN A 77 4.64 0.27 -11.25
C GLN A 77 4.93 1.31 -10.16
N ALA A 78 4.14 2.39 -10.11
CA ALA A 78 4.24 3.41 -9.06
C ALA A 78 3.93 2.81 -7.67
N ILE A 79 2.83 2.06 -7.55
CA ILE A 79 2.44 1.37 -6.30
C ILE A 79 3.56 0.43 -5.83
N VAL A 80 4.14 -0.37 -6.72
CA VAL A 80 5.24 -1.29 -6.36
C VAL A 80 6.48 -0.52 -5.91
N THR A 81 6.80 0.60 -6.56
CA THR A 81 7.96 1.43 -6.22
C THR A 81 7.78 2.12 -4.86
N GLU A 82 6.59 2.65 -4.61
CA GLU A 82 6.23 3.27 -3.35
C GLU A 82 6.23 2.24 -2.22
N ALA A 83 5.64 1.05 -2.43
CA ALA A 83 5.65 -0.04 -1.45
C ALA A 83 7.08 -0.48 -1.09
N LYS A 84 7.99 -0.56 -2.06
CA LYS A 84 9.41 -0.88 -1.81
C LYS A 84 10.11 0.21 -1.00
N THR A 85 9.87 1.47 -1.34
CA THR A 85 10.44 2.62 -0.63
C THR A 85 9.96 2.65 0.81
N GLU A 86 8.66 2.45 1.02
CA GLU A 86 8.03 2.43 2.34
C GLU A 86 8.49 1.23 3.17
N ALA A 87 8.60 0.04 2.57
CA ALA A 87 9.15 -1.14 3.23
C ALA A 87 10.60 -0.93 3.68
N ALA A 88 11.44 -0.29 2.83
CA ALA A 88 12.81 0.04 3.20
C ALA A 88 12.87 1.05 4.35
N ARG A 89 12.03 2.09 4.31
CA ARG A 89 11.90 3.09 5.38
C ARG A 89 11.47 2.44 6.69
N PHE A 90 10.42 1.62 6.65
CA PHE A 90 9.91 0.90 7.82
C PHE A 90 10.94 -0.07 8.39
N ALA A 91 11.69 -0.78 7.55
CA ALA A 91 12.75 -1.68 7.99
C ALA A 91 13.90 -0.92 8.67
N ALA A 92 14.30 0.24 8.13
CA ALA A 92 15.33 1.08 8.74
C ALA A 92 14.87 1.63 10.10
N GLU A 93 13.66 2.16 10.18
CA GLU A 93 13.06 2.68 11.42
C GLU A 93 12.91 1.58 12.48
N SER A 94 12.41 0.40 12.08
CA SER A 94 12.27 -0.76 12.96
C SER A 94 13.61 -1.25 13.49
N ARG A 95 14.65 -1.30 12.64
CA ARG A 95 16.00 -1.66 13.08
C ARG A 95 16.54 -0.67 14.09
N ALA A 96 16.41 0.63 13.83
CA ALA A 96 16.85 1.66 14.77
C ALA A 96 16.12 1.55 16.12
N ALA A 97 14.80 1.34 16.10
CA ALA A 97 13.99 1.16 17.30
C ALA A 97 14.39 -0.10 18.09
N LEU A 98 14.64 -1.22 17.40
CA LEU A 98 15.11 -2.47 18.02
C LEU A 98 16.49 -2.30 18.65
N THR A 99 17.44 -1.69 17.95
CA THR A 99 18.78 -1.41 18.50
C THR A 99 18.68 -0.54 19.75
N ALA A 100 17.84 0.51 19.73
CA ALA A 100 17.61 1.35 20.91
C ALA A 100 16.93 0.60 22.06
N GLN A 101 16.03 -0.35 21.78
CA GLN A 101 15.44 -1.21 22.81
C GLN A 101 16.48 -2.17 23.41
N ILE A 102 17.32 -2.80 22.57
CA ILE A 102 18.37 -3.72 23.03
C ILE A 102 19.36 -2.96 23.92
N ALA A 103 19.83 -1.79 23.50
CA ALA A 103 20.74 -0.96 24.30
C ALA A 103 20.14 -0.59 25.67
N ARG A 104 18.86 -0.23 25.71
CA ARG A 104 18.16 0.06 26.98
C ARG A 104 18.02 -1.17 27.87
N ARG A 105 17.71 -2.33 27.29
CA ARG A 105 17.63 -3.60 28.05
C ARG A 105 18.99 -4.01 28.59
N GLU A 106 20.05 -3.83 27.81
CA GLU A 106 21.41 -4.12 28.22
C GLU A 106 21.84 -3.21 29.37
N ALA A 107 21.59 -1.90 29.28
CA ALA A 107 21.84 -0.96 30.36
C ALA A 107 21.09 -1.37 31.65
N ALA A 108 19.78 -1.64 31.55
CA ALA A 108 18.99 -2.08 32.69
C ALA A 108 19.47 -3.40 33.31
N ALA A 109 19.98 -4.33 32.49
CA ALA A 109 20.57 -5.58 32.99
C ALA A 109 21.89 -5.33 33.72
N ARG A 110 22.77 -4.48 33.17
CA ARG A 110 24.02 -4.07 33.81
C ARG A 110 23.76 -3.36 35.14
N ASP A 111 22.78 -2.47 35.20
CA ASP A 111 22.40 -1.77 36.44
C ASP A 111 21.90 -2.77 37.50
N LYS A 112 21.10 -3.77 37.11
CA LYS A 112 20.66 -4.83 38.02
C LYS A 112 21.82 -5.69 38.55
N ILE A 113 22.78 -6.02 37.69
CA ILE A 113 23.99 -6.76 38.09
C ILE A 113 24.78 -5.93 39.11
N ALA A 114 25.03 -4.65 38.82
CA ALA A 114 25.76 -3.76 39.74
C ALA A 114 25.05 -3.62 41.09
N GLN A 115 23.71 -3.53 41.10
CA GLN A 115 22.92 -3.51 42.33
C GLN A 115 23.05 -4.82 43.12
N ALA A 116 22.99 -5.97 42.43
CA ALA A 116 23.16 -7.27 43.08
C ALA A 116 24.57 -7.47 43.65
N GLU A 117 25.60 -7.05 42.92
CA GLU A 117 26.99 -7.07 43.40
C GLU A 117 27.19 -6.20 44.63
N ALA A 118 26.64 -4.98 44.63
CA ALA A 118 26.71 -4.09 45.78
C ALA A 118 26.00 -4.68 47.01
N ALA A 119 24.83 -5.31 46.81
CA ALA A 119 24.10 -6.00 47.88
C ALA A 119 24.89 -7.17 48.44
N ALA A 120 25.45 -8.03 47.58
CA ALA A 120 26.27 -9.18 47.99
C ALA A 120 27.54 -8.75 48.74
N LEU A 121 28.21 -7.68 48.29
CA LEU A 121 29.35 -7.10 49.00
C LEU A 121 28.97 -6.59 50.39
N SER A 122 27.80 -5.95 50.51
CA SER A 122 27.29 -5.50 51.81
C SER A 122 26.99 -6.68 52.74
N GLU A 123 26.41 -7.75 52.22
CA GLU A 123 26.11 -8.97 52.97
C GLU A 123 27.38 -9.66 53.48
N ILE A 124 28.40 -9.80 52.62
CA ILE A 124 29.70 -10.37 53.02
C ILE A 124 30.37 -9.53 54.11
N ARG A 125 30.30 -8.19 54.01
CA ARG A 125 30.84 -7.30 55.05
C ARG A 125 30.11 -7.47 56.38
N GLY A 126 28.79 -7.62 56.35
CA GLY A 126 27.98 -7.93 57.53
C GLY A 126 28.41 -9.25 58.18
N LEU A 127 28.47 -10.32 57.41
CA LEU A 127 28.91 -11.64 57.87
C LEU A 127 30.33 -11.62 58.45
N ALA A 128 31.25 -10.88 57.82
CA ALA A 128 32.61 -10.73 58.31
C ALA A 128 32.67 -9.96 59.64
N ALA A 129 31.88 -8.90 59.79
CA ALA A 129 31.77 -8.15 61.03
C ALA A 129 31.20 -9.02 62.16
N ASP A 130 30.14 -9.78 61.89
CA ASP A 130 29.54 -10.70 62.86
C ASP A 130 30.52 -11.81 63.28
N ALA A 131 31.25 -12.38 62.32
CA ALA A 131 32.29 -13.37 62.60
C ALA A 131 33.44 -12.79 63.44
N ALA A 132 33.86 -11.55 63.16
CA ALA A 132 34.89 -10.86 63.94
C ALA A 132 34.43 -10.58 65.38
N VAL A 133 33.19 -10.11 65.57
CA VAL A 133 32.60 -9.89 66.90
C VAL A 133 32.49 -11.20 67.68
N ALA A 134 31.99 -12.27 67.04
CA ALA A 134 31.91 -13.59 67.67
C ALA A 134 33.28 -14.15 68.05
N GLY A 135 34.30 -13.96 67.20
CA GLY A 135 35.69 -14.32 67.49
C GLY A 135 36.26 -13.54 68.68
N ALA A 136 36.04 -12.22 68.71
CA ALA A 136 36.46 -11.37 69.82
C ALA A 136 35.78 -11.77 71.14
N GLN A 137 34.47 -12.04 71.13
CA GLN A 137 33.73 -12.53 72.30
C GLN A 137 34.32 -13.83 72.84
N LYS A 138 34.62 -14.81 71.96
CA LYS A 138 35.27 -16.07 72.35
C LYS A 138 36.65 -15.85 72.95
N LEU A 139 37.46 -14.98 72.36
CA LEU A 139 38.80 -14.66 72.87
C LEU A 139 38.74 -13.98 74.23
N ILE A 140 37.81 -13.03 74.42
CA ILE A 140 37.57 -12.36 75.71
C ILE A 140 37.17 -13.39 76.75
N ALA A 141 36.17 -14.24 76.45
CA ALA A 141 35.71 -15.29 77.37
C ALA A 141 36.83 -16.26 77.77
N ALA A 142 37.72 -16.63 76.85
CA ALA A 142 38.86 -17.50 77.12
C ALA A 142 39.99 -16.85 77.94
N ARG A 143 40.09 -15.51 77.94
CA ARG A 143 41.16 -14.73 78.60
C ARG A 143 40.69 -14.05 79.89
N LEU A 144 39.39 -14.07 80.18
CA LEU A 144 38.80 -13.42 81.35
C LEU A 144 39.05 -14.28 82.59
N ASP A 145 39.90 -13.78 83.49
CA ASP A 145 40.06 -14.29 84.84
C ASP A 145 39.49 -13.28 85.86
N GLU A 146 39.27 -13.72 87.09
CA GLU A 146 38.62 -12.94 88.16
C GLU A 146 39.38 -11.63 88.49
N LYS A 147 40.71 -11.64 88.32
CA LYS A 147 41.57 -10.46 88.49
C LYS A 147 41.38 -9.44 87.36
N ARG A 148 41.37 -9.88 86.09
CA ARG A 148 41.14 -9.00 84.93
C ARG A 148 39.72 -8.45 84.91
N ALA A 149 38.72 -9.25 85.29
CA ALA A 149 37.34 -8.80 85.39
C ALA A 149 37.19 -7.66 86.42
N SER A 150 37.80 -7.81 87.59
CA SER A 150 37.80 -6.78 88.64
C SER A 150 38.51 -5.49 88.20
N GLY A 151 39.62 -5.60 87.45
CA GLY A 151 40.34 -4.46 86.88
C GLY A 151 39.51 -3.71 85.83
N LEU A 152 38.81 -4.42 84.94
CA LEU A 152 37.92 -3.80 83.94
C LEU A 152 36.76 -3.04 84.58
N ILE A 153 36.21 -3.52 85.69
CA ILE A 153 35.17 -2.83 86.46
C ILE A 153 35.71 -1.53 87.06
N ALA A 154 36.90 -1.56 87.67
CA ALA A 154 37.55 -0.37 88.22
C ALA A 154 37.84 0.69 87.14
N ASP A 155 38.35 0.25 85.97
CA ASP A 155 38.61 1.14 84.83
C ASP A 155 37.32 1.71 84.25
N SER A 156 36.24 0.93 84.15
CA SER A 156 34.93 1.41 83.68
C SER A 156 34.33 2.45 84.63
N ILE A 157 34.45 2.25 85.94
CA ILE A 157 34.01 3.24 86.95
C ILE A 157 34.81 4.54 86.83
N LYS A 158 36.13 4.43 86.60
CA LYS A 158 37.01 5.59 86.39
C LYS A 158 36.66 6.36 85.11
N ASP A 159 36.39 5.67 84.01
CA ASP A 159 36.06 6.29 82.72
C ASP A 159 34.69 6.98 82.75
N LEU A 160 33.72 6.42 83.48
CA LEU A 160 32.42 7.04 83.73
C LEU A 160 32.56 8.31 84.60
N GLY A 161 33.39 8.25 85.63
CA GLY A 161 33.73 9.42 86.47
C GLY A 161 34.45 10.53 85.70
N ALA A 162 35.22 10.19 84.66
CA ALA A 162 35.91 11.15 83.80
C ALA A 162 35.02 11.81 82.74
N LYS A 163 33.93 11.16 82.32
CA LYS A 163 32.94 11.71 81.37
C LYS A 163 31.81 12.51 82.03
N LEU A 164 31.70 12.44 83.35
CA LEU A 164 30.69 13.14 84.16
C LEU A 164 31.22 14.38 84.90
N ASN A 165 32.52 14.69 84.74
CA ASN A 165 33.11 16.00 85.03
C ASN A 165 33.33 16.78 83.74
#